data_AF-M3ETG0-F1
#
_entry.id   AF-M3ETG0-F1
#
_cell.length_a   1.000
_cell.length_b   1.000
_cell.length_c   1.000
_cell.angle_alpha   90.00
_cell.angle_beta   90.00
_cell.angle_gamma   90.00
#
_symmetry.space_group_name_H-M   'P 1'
#
loop_
_entity.id
_entity.type
_entity.pdbx_description
1 polymer ?
#
loop_
_entity_poly.entity_id
_entity_poly.type
_entity_poly.pdbx_seq_one_letter_code
_entity_poly.pdbx_strand_id
1 'polypeptide(L)'
;MLQGKMNSETRVKIKTIWISLLLLLGFLFLDRVLFPIALFEFPNELEWDTSPWYNFLHKQRNIRFEKDEKGILIAGSSVALYSAYPKQITDEVRTSNIKDGEKFRAEFYSHPALSPTDLYYYSDDILNKKPELVVYVLNPADLQLDYIQKKNILKLVSTNKRD
;
A
#
# COMPACT_ATOMS: atom_id res chain seq x y z
N MET A 1 -54.69 27.46 -15.92
CA MET A 1 -54.18 28.21 -14.76
C MET A 1 -54.76 27.58 -13.50
N LEU A 2 -53.98 26.77 -12.78
CA LEU A 2 -54.20 26.40 -11.37
C LEU A 2 -52.98 25.58 -10.92
N GLN A 3 -51.96 26.31 -10.46
CA GLN A 3 -50.88 25.76 -9.65
C GLN A 3 -51.51 25.11 -8.41
N GLY A 4 -51.53 23.78 -8.37
CA GLY A 4 -51.78 23.05 -7.13
C GLY A 4 -50.67 23.41 -6.15
N LYS A 5 -51.00 24.21 -5.12
CA LYS A 5 -50.07 24.67 -4.11
C LYS A 5 -49.61 23.45 -3.30
N MET A 6 -48.42 22.93 -3.61
CA MET A 6 -47.84 21.76 -2.97
C MET A 6 -47.85 21.93 -1.43
N ASN A 7 -48.40 20.95 -0.72
CA ASN A 7 -48.52 20.94 0.75
C ASN A 7 -47.14 21.21 1.39
N SER A 8 -47.12 21.96 2.49
CA SER A 8 -45.90 22.35 3.21
C SER A 8 -45.08 21.12 3.64
N GLU A 9 -45.75 20.06 4.08
CA GLU A 9 -45.12 18.80 4.47
C GLU A 9 -44.44 18.10 3.29
N THR A 10 -45.12 18.01 2.14
CA THR A 10 -44.56 17.44 0.90
C THR A 10 -43.37 18.25 0.41
N ARG A 11 -43.42 19.58 0.54
CA ARG A 11 -42.30 20.48 0.20
C ARG A 11 -41.08 20.23 1.09
N VAL A 12 -41.28 20.01 2.39
CA VAL A 12 -40.19 19.68 3.32
C VAL A 12 -39.59 18.32 2.97
N LYS A 13 -40.41 17.28 2.77
CA LYS A 13 -39.95 15.94 2.38
C LYS A 13 -39.10 15.96 1.10
N ILE A 14 -39.56 16.66 0.07
CA ILE A 14 -38.82 16.81 -1.19
C ILE A 14 -37.48 17.54 -0.95
N LYS A 15 -37.47 18.63 -0.18
CA LYS A 15 -36.22 19.33 0.16
C LYS A 15 -35.25 18.42 0.91
N THR A 16 -35.74 17.65 1.89
CA THR A 16 -34.90 16.70 2.63
C THR A 16 -34.29 15.67 1.70
N ILE A 17 -35.07 15.07 0.80
CA ILE A 17 -34.55 14.10 -0.19
C ILE A 17 -33.46 14.74 -1.06
N TRP A 18 -33.69 15.94 -1.58
CA TRP A 18 -32.70 16.64 -2.41
C TRP A 18 -31.42 16.96 -1.64
N ILE A 19 -31.53 17.41 -0.39
CA ILE A 19 -30.37 17.68 0.47
C ILE A 19 -29.62 16.38 0.76
N SER A 20 -30.31 15.30 1.11
CA SER A 20 -29.69 13.99 1.33
C SER A 20 -28.99 13.47 0.09
N LEU A 21 -29.61 13.63 -1.09
CA LEU A 21 -29.01 13.20 -2.35
C LEU A 21 -27.76 14.03 -2.70
N LEU A 22 -27.82 15.35 -2.46
CA LEU A 22 -26.69 16.25 -2.66
C LEU A 22 -25.54 15.93 -1.71
N LEU A 23 -25.83 15.65 -0.44
CA LEU A 23 -24.82 15.23 0.54
C LEU A 23 -24.20 13.89 0.17
N LEU A 24 -25.00 12.92 -0.30
CA LEU A 24 -24.51 11.62 -0.72
C LEU A 24 -23.62 11.71 -1.96
N LEU A 25 -24.05 12.47 -2.98
CA LEU A 25 -23.25 12.72 -4.17
C LEU A 25 -21.99 13.53 -3.84
N GLY A 26 -22.10 14.51 -2.95
CA GLY A 26 -20.95 15.27 -2.44
C GLY A 26 -19.94 14.37 -1.74
N PHE A 27 -20.41 13.47 -0.87
CA PHE A 27 -19.55 12.49 -0.21
C PHE A 27 -18.86 11.56 -1.21
N LEU A 28 -19.60 11.01 -2.18
CA LEU A 28 -19.01 10.16 -3.23
C LEU A 28 -17.99 10.91 -4.09
N PHE A 29 -18.25 12.19 -4.40
CA PHE A 29 -17.32 13.03 -5.13
C PHE A 29 -16.03 13.29 -4.32
N LEU A 30 -16.17 13.61 -3.03
CA LEU A 30 -15.03 13.77 -2.14
C LEU A 30 -14.21 12.48 -2.06
N ASP A 31 -14.87 11.33 -1.85
CA ASP A 31 -14.23 10.01 -1.71
C ASP A 31 -13.54 9.53 -2.99
N ARG A 32 -14.16 9.71 -4.15
CA ARG A 32 -13.69 9.12 -5.42
C ARG A 32 -12.89 10.06 -6.30
N VAL A 33 -12.99 11.37 -6.10
CA VAL A 33 -12.31 12.37 -6.92
C VAL A 33 -11.37 13.21 -6.06
N LEU A 34 -11.88 13.89 -5.04
CA LEU A 34 -11.05 14.86 -4.30
C LEU A 34 -9.95 14.18 -3.47
N PHE A 35 -10.29 13.18 -2.65
CA PHE A 35 -9.32 12.53 -1.78
C PHE A 35 -8.23 11.77 -2.54
N PRO A 36 -8.50 11.02 -3.62
CA PRO A 36 -7.43 10.39 -4.38
C PRO A 36 -6.44 11.41 -4.95
N ILE A 37 -6.92 12.55 -5.46
CA ILE A 37 -6.05 13.62 -5.96
C ILE A 37 -5.24 14.23 -4.81
N ALA A 38 -5.92 14.62 -3.72
CA ALA A 38 -5.28 15.26 -2.58
C ALA A 38 -4.22 14.36 -1.91
N LEU A 39 -4.48 13.06 -1.80
CA LEU A 39 -3.60 12.10 -1.11
C LEU A 39 -2.47 11.57 -1.99
N PHE A 40 -2.68 11.44 -3.30
CA PHE A 40 -1.73 10.76 -4.19
C PHE A 40 -1.09 11.64 -5.26
N GLU A 41 -1.57 12.85 -5.55
CA GLU A 41 -0.91 13.73 -6.54
C GLU A 41 0.03 14.75 -5.90
N PHE A 42 -0.21 15.15 -4.66
CA PHE A 42 0.69 16.07 -3.96
C PHE A 42 1.91 15.31 -3.40
N PRO A 43 3.14 15.71 -3.76
CA PRO A 43 4.34 15.09 -3.22
C PRO A 43 4.37 15.29 -1.72
N ASN A 44 4.33 14.19 -0.98
CA ASN A 44 4.40 14.25 0.47
C ASN A 44 5.87 14.27 0.89
N GLU A 45 6.38 15.46 1.17
CA GLU A 45 7.80 15.64 1.53
C GLU A 45 8.10 15.20 2.97
N LEU A 46 7.09 14.98 3.82
CA LEU A 46 7.25 14.38 5.14
C LEU A 46 6.93 12.89 5.10
N GLU A 47 7.92 12.09 4.71
CA GLU A 47 7.87 10.62 4.74
C GLU A 47 7.57 10.04 6.15
N TRP A 48 7.72 10.86 7.21
CA TRP A 48 7.53 10.47 8.61
C TRP A 48 6.13 10.74 9.19
N ASP A 49 5.38 11.72 8.68
CA ASP A 49 4.09 12.14 9.28
C ASP A 49 2.86 11.72 8.46
N THR A 50 3.03 11.21 7.23
CA THR A 50 1.96 10.50 6.53
C THR A 50 1.98 9.01 6.87
N SER A 51 0.81 8.35 6.84
CA SER A 51 0.79 6.89 6.98
C SER A 51 1.74 6.27 5.95
N PRO A 52 2.78 5.54 6.38
CA PRO A 52 3.79 4.96 5.49
C PRO A 52 3.20 4.11 4.36
N TRP A 53 1.99 3.59 4.60
CA TRP A 53 1.17 2.87 3.64
C TRP A 53 0.79 3.69 2.40
N TYR A 54 0.40 4.97 2.54
CA TYR A 54 0.05 5.81 1.39
C TYR A 54 1.26 6.12 0.51
N ASN A 55 2.42 6.38 1.13
CA ASN A 55 3.67 6.61 0.42
C ASN A 55 4.11 5.35 -0.33
N PHE A 56 3.92 4.18 0.27
CA PHE A 56 4.11 2.91 -0.41
C PHE A 56 3.17 2.75 -1.61
N LEU A 57 1.86 2.93 -1.44
CA LEU A 57 0.89 2.80 -2.54
C LEU A 57 1.20 3.75 -3.70
N HIS A 58 1.57 5.00 -3.38
CA HIS A 58 1.98 5.97 -4.39
C HIS A 58 3.24 5.52 -5.13
N LYS A 59 4.32 5.19 -4.40
CA LYS A 59 5.59 4.72 -4.99
C LYS A 59 5.36 3.46 -5.83
N GLN A 60 4.69 2.45 -5.27
CA GLN A 60 4.32 1.21 -5.93
C GLN A 60 3.55 1.46 -7.24
N ARG A 61 2.56 2.36 -7.26
CA ARG A 61 1.79 2.68 -8.47
C ARG A 61 2.64 3.31 -9.57
N ASN A 62 3.68 4.04 -9.19
CA ASN A 62 4.52 4.81 -10.12
C ASN A 62 5.79 4.08 -10.57
N ILE A 63 6.15 2.95 -9.96
CA ILE A 63 7.23 2.10 -10.46
C ILE A 63 6.86 1.57 -11.84
N ARG A 64 7.62 2.01 -12.84
CA ARG A 64 7.57 1.55 -14.23
C ARG A 64 8.99 1.43 -14.72
N PHE A 65 9.41 0.23 -15.07
CA PHE A 65 10.69 -0.02 -15.73
C PHE A 65 10.55 0.23 -17.23
N GLU A 66 11.53 0.91 -17.83
CA GLU A 66 11.59 1.07 -19.28
C GLU A 66 11.90 -0.27 -19.96
N LYS A 67 11.66 -0.37 -21.27
CA LYS A 67 11.72 -1.65 -22.00
C LYS A 67 13.12 -2.30 -21.97
N ASP A 68 14.15 -1.48 -21.86
CA ASP A 68 15.56 -1.86 -21.80
C ASP A 68 16.10 -1.92 -20.37
N GLU A 69 15.32 -1.50 -19.37
CA GLU A 69 15.70 -1.60 -17.96
C GLU A 69 15.44 -3.00 -17.39
N LYS A 70 16.39 -3.50 -16.61
CA LYS A 70 16.27 -4.72 -15.80
C LYS A 70 15.91 -4.32 -14.36
N GLY A 71 14.63 -4.40 -14.03
CA GLY A 71 14.12 -3.97 -12.74
C GLY A 71 14.50 -4.90 -11.58
N ILE A 72 14.95 -4.33 -10.47
CA ILE A 72 15.12 -5.02 -9.19
C ILE A 72 14.15 -4.41 -8.18
N LEU A 73 13.27 -5.22 -7.59
CA LEU A 73 12.39 -4.77 -6.51
C LEU A 73 12.96 -5.20 -5.17
N ILE A 74 13.27 -4.24 -4.30
CA ILE A 74 13.65 -4.51 -2.92
C ILE A 74 12.40 -4.46 -2.06
N ALA A 75 11.95 -5.61 -1.58
CA ALA A 75 10.74 -5.78 -0.78
C ALA A 75 11.07 -6.16 0.67
N GLY A 76 10.20 -5.78 1.59
CA GLY A 76 10.31 -6.13 3.00
C GLY A 76 9.73 -5.05 3.91
N SER A 77 9.86 -5.24 5.21
CA SER A 77 9.29 -4.36 6.22
C SER A 77 10.16 -3.13 6.50
N SER A 78 10.10 -2.60 7.73
CA SER A 78 10.92 -1.48 8.18
C SER A 78 12.42 -1.76 8.06
N VAL A 79 12.86 -3.01 8.25
CA VAL A 79 14.27 -3.37 8.08
C VAL A 79 14.71 -3.09 6.64
N ALA A 80 13.94 -3.54 5.64
CA ALA A 80 14.23 -3.25 4.24
C ALA A 80 14.31 -1.75 3.95
N LEU A 81 13.35 -0.97 4.48
CA LEU A 81 13.30 0.48 4.28
C LEU A 81 14.51 1.21 4.88
N TYR A 82 15.03 0.75 6.01
CA TYR A 82 16.13 1.42 6.70
C TYR A 82 17.51 0.82 6.40
N SER A 83 17.58 -0.38 5.80
CA SER A 83 18.85 -1.05 5.52
C SER A 83 19.20 -1.14 4.04
N ALA A 84 18.24 -0.92 3.13
CA ALA A 84 18.50 -0.92 1.70
C ALA A 84 18.47 0.50 1.13
N TYR A 85 19.29 0.74 0.11
CA TYR A 85 19.34 2.01 -0.60
C TYR A 85 19.31 1.71 -2.11
N PRO A 86 18.12 1.63 -2.75
CA PRO A 86 17.99 1.20 -4.14
C PRO A 86 18.81 2.04 -5.12
N LYS A 87 18.99 3.35 -4.85
CA LYS A 87 19.88 4.20 -5.64
C LYS A 87 21.34 3.74 -5.57
N GLN A 88 21.85 3.48 -4.37
CA GLN A 88 23.21 2.97 -4.19
C GLN A 88 23.38 1.57 -4.81
N ILE A 89 22.39 0.69 -4.63
CA ILE A 89 22.38 -0.64 -5.26
C ILE A 89 22.44 -0.50 -6.80
N THR A 90 21.66 0.43 -7.35
CA THR A 90 21.66 0.71 -8.79
C THR A 90 23.04 1.19 -9.24
N ASP A 91 23.62 2.17 -8.55
CA ASP A 91 24.92 2.75 -8.90
C ASP A 91 26.04 1.70 -8.80
N GLU A 92 26.04 0.87 -7.76
CA GLU A 92 27.00 -0.22 -7.58
C GLU A 92 26.86 -1.30 -8.65
N VAL A 93 25.64 -1.74 -8.99
CA VAL A 93 25.42 -2.74 -10.04
C VAL A 93 25.86 -2.20 -11.40
N ARG A 94 25.55 -0.93 -11.71
CA ARG A 94 25.92 -0.30 -12.98
C ARG A 94 27.43 -0.08 -13.12
N THR A 95 28.15 0.14 -12.03
CA THR A 95 29.61 0.34 -12.02
C THR A 95 30.40 -0.96 -11.83
N SER A 96 29.73 -2.05 -11.46
CA SER A 96 30.32 -3.38 -11.36
C SER A 96 30.57 -4.01 -12.74
N ASN A 97 31.50 -4.97 -12.83
CA ASN A 97 31.79 -5.73 -14.06
C ASN A 97 30.73 -6.81 -14.38
N ILE A 98 29.47 -6.56 -14.04
CA ILE A 98 28.35 -7.46 -14.35
C ILE A 98 27.91 -7.21 -15.79
N LYS A 99 27.62 -8.29 -16.51
CA LYS A 99 27.08 -8.20 -17.88
C LYS A 99 25.74 -7.47 -17.88
N ASP A 100 25.60 -6.47 -18.76
CA ASP A 100 24.44 -5.59 -18.84
C ASP A 100 24.15 -4.82 -17.53
N GLY A 101 25.16 -4.60 -16.68
CA GLY A 101 25.04 -3.90 -15.39
C GLY A 101 24.37 -2.53 -15.53
N GLU A 102 24.66 -1.83 -16.62
CA GLU A 102 24.14 -0.50 -16.95
C GLU A 102 22.61 -0.45 -17.06
N LYS A 103 21.97 -1.60 -17.38
CA LYS A 103 20.52 -1.70 -17.57
C LYS A 103 19.76 -1.91 -16.27
N PHE A 104 20.44 -2.30 -15.19
CA PHE A 104 19.75 -2.56 -13.93
C PHE A 104 19.28 -1.25 -13.28
N ARG A 105 18.08 -1.30 -12.69
CA ARG A 105 17.55 -0.25 -11.81
C ARG A 105 16.82 -0.90 -10.65
N ALA A 106 17.23 -0.56 -9.43
CA ALA A 106 16.58 -1.01 -8.21
C ALA A 106 15.56 0.02 -7.72
N GLU A 107 14.41 -0.47 -7.26
CA GLU A 107 13.32 0.33 -6.71
C GLU A 107 12.80 -0.29 -5.42
N PHE A 108 12.25 0.56 -4.54
CA PHE A 108 11.62 0.10 -3.31
C PHE A 108 10.23 -0.48 -3.57
N TYR A 109 9.97 -1.64 -2.97
CA TYR A 109 8.67 -2.28 -2.88
C TYR A 109 8.38 -2.67 -1.43
N SER A 110 8.55 -1.70 -0.53
CA SER A 110 8.57 -1.93 0.92
C SER A 110 7.68 -0.94 1.65
N HIS A 111 7.04 -1.40 2.73
CA HIS A 111 6.35 -0.57 3.70
C HIS A 111 6.59 -1.10 5.11
N PRO A 112 6.45 -0.28 6.17
CA PRO A 112 6.53 -0.78 7.53
C PRO A 112 5.54 -1.91 7.76
N ALA A 113 5.99 -2.95 8.48
CA ALA A 113 5.22 -4.16 8.75
C ALA A 113 4.77 -4.96 7.50
N LEU A 114 5.42 -4.80 6.35
CA LEU A 114 5.20 -5.68 5.19
C LEU A 114 5.53 -7.13 5.56
N SER A 115 4.49 -7.95 5.68
CA SER A 115 4.59 -9.37 5.96
C SER A 115 4.78 -10.17 4.66
N PRO A 116 5.27 -11.42 4.73
CA PRO A 116 5.31 -12.29 3.55
C PRO A 116 3.93 -12.50 2.90
N THR A 117 2.87 -12.43 3.69
CA THR A 117 1.49 -12.52 3.21
C THR A 117 1.10 -11.31 2.37
N ASP A 118 1.53 -10.11 2.77
CA ASP A 118 1.30 -8.88 1.97
C ASP A 118 2.00 -8.99 0.61
N LEU A 119 3.24 -9.50 0.59
CA LEU A 119 3.98 -9.74 -0.65
C LEU A 119 3.23 -10.70 -1.59
N TYR A 120 2.59 -11.75 -1.04
CA TYR A 120 1.76 -12.66 -1.82
C TYR A 120 0.56 -11.94 -2.45
N TYR A 121 -0.13 -11.08 -1.71
CA TYR A 121 -1.25 -10.29 -2.24
C TYR A 121 -0.83 -9.26 -3.29
N TYR A 122 0.43 -8.81 -3.26
CA TYR A 122 0.96 -7.89 -4.26
C TYR A 122 1.57 -8.59 -5.48
N SER A 123 1.51 -9.92 -5.56
CA SER A 123 2.16 -10.70 -6.61
C SER A 123 1.73 -10.30 -8.02
N ASP A 124 0.43 -10.07 -8.26
CA ASP A 124 -0.05 -9.64 -9.58
C ASP A 124 0.54 -8.29 -10.00
N ASP A 125 0.63 -7.34 -9.08
CA ASP A 125 1.21 -6.02 -9.34
C ASP A 125 2.73 -6.10 -9.56
N ILE A 126 3.43 -6.94 -8.79
CA ILE A 126 4.86 -7.25 -8.99
C ILE A 126 5.07 -7.86 -10.39
N LEU A 127 4.28 -8.85 -10.77
CA LEU A 127 4.38 -9.53 -12.08
C LEU A 127 4.10 -8.57 -13.23
N ASN A 128 3.12 -7.67 -13.09
CA ASN A 128 2.80 -6.66 -14.09
C ASN A 128 3.95 -5.67 -14.33
N LYS A 129 4.77 -5.41 -13.31
CA LYS A 129 5.98 -4.58 -13.42
C LYS A 129 7.14 -5.28 -14.12
N LYS A 130 7.09 -6.60 -14.28
CA LYS A 130 8.13 -7.44 -14.93
C LYS A 130 9.55 -7.18 -14.43
N PRO A 131 9.80 -7.20 -13.10
CA PRO A 131 11.16 -7.12 -12.59
C PRO A 131 11.96 -8.37 -12.99
N GLU A 132 13.26 -8.20 -13.20
CA GLU A 132 14.22 -9.31 -13.37
C GLU A 132 14.46 -10.02 -12.03
N LEU A 133 14.38 -9.28 -10.93
CA LEU A 133 14.65 -9.79 -9.58
C LEU A 133 13.75 -9.12 -8.54
N VAL A 134 13.27 -9.92 -7.59
CA VAL A 134 12.63 -9.44 -6.35
C VAL A 134 13.48 -9.93 -5.18
N VAL A 135 14.00 -8.99 -4.39
CA VAL A 135 14.80 -9.28 -3.19
C VAL A 135 13.92 -9.02 -1.98
N TYR A 136 13.56 -10.09 -1.26
CA TYR A 136 12.83 -9.95 -0.01
C TYR A 136 13.79 -9.93 1.18
N VAL A 137 13.90 -8.78 1.84
CA VAL A 137 14.67 -8.62 3.07
C VAL A 137 13.82 -9.12 4.24
N LEU A 138 14.04 -10.38 4.60
CA LEU A 138 13.32 -11.03 5.69
C LEU A 138 13.78 -10.47 7.05
N ASN A 139 12.83 -9.95 7.82
CA ASN A 139 12.98 -9.74 9.25
C ASN A 139 12.14 -10.79 10.00
N PRO A 140 12.72 -11.60 10.91
CA PRO A 140 11.97 -12.60 11.68
C PRO A 140 10.76 -12.05 12.44
N ALA A 141 10.78 -10.76 12.82
CA ALA A 141 9.63 -10.12 13.46
C ALA A 141 8.38 -10.07 12.55
N ASP A 142 8.56 -10.02 11.22
CA ASP A 142 7.47 -9.98 10.25
C ASP A 142 6.71 -11.31 10.15
N LEU A 143 7.32 -12.39 10.62
CA LEU A 143 6.69 -13.72 10.68
C LEU A 143 5.73 -13.86 11.86
N GLN A 144 5.64 -12.86 12.75
CA GLN A 144 4.72 -12.83 13.89
C GLN A 144 4.83 -14.09 14.77
N LEU A 145 6.04 -14.63 14.93
CA LEU A 145 6.29 -15.91 15.62
C LEU A 145 5.82 -15.91 17.09
N ASP A 146 5.69 -14.73 17.71
CA ASP A 146 5.17 -14.55 19.07
C ASP A 146 3.76 -15.14 19.25
N TYR A 147 2.94 -15.16 18.20
CA TYR A 147 1.60 -15.77 18.23
C TYR A 147 1.64 -17.30 18.24
N ILE A 148 2.71 -17.90 17.71
CA ILE A 148 2.88 -19.37 17.66
C ILE A 148 3.20 -19.91 19.06
N GLN A 149 4.03 -19.19 19.85
CA GLN A 149 4.39 -19.62 21.20
C GLN A 149 3.18 -19.62 22.16
N LYS A 150 2.31 -18.60 22.10
CA LYS A 150 1.12 -18.52 22.97
C LYS A 150 0.18 -19.73 22.80
N LYS A 151 -0.02 -20.22 21.57
CA LYS A 151 -0.90 -21.36 21.28
C LYS A 151 -0.37 -22.66 21.87
N ASN A 152 0.96 -22.84 21.90
CA ASN A 152 1.60 -24.03 22.46
C ASN A 152 1.62 -24.02 23.99
N ILE A 153 1.85 -22.86 24.63
CA ILE A 153 1.81 -22.73 26.09
C ILE A 153 0.39 -22.97 26.63
N LEU A 154 -0.65 -22.39 26.02
CA LEU A 154 -2.05 -22.64 26.42
C LEU A 154 -2.44 -24.11 26.25
N LYS A 155 -1.96 -24.77 25.19
CA LYS A 155 -2.20 -26.21 24.98
C LYS A 155 -1.53 -27.05 26.07
N LEU A 156 -0.27 -26.75 26.41
CA LEU A 156 0.49 -27.41 27.48
C LEU A 156 -0.16 -27.23 28.86
N VAL A 157 -0.62 -26.02 29.18
CA VAL A 157 -1.33 -25.72 30.44
C VAL A 157 -2.71 -26.42 30.50
N SER A 158 -3.40 -26.57 29.37
CA SER A 158 -4.68 -27.30 29.31
C SER A 158 -4.54 -28.82 29.46
N THR A 159 -3.41 -29.38 29.02
CA THR A 159 -3.09 -30.81 29.23
C THR A 159 -2.63 -31.08 30.66
N ASN A 160 -1.95 -30.14 31.32
CA ASN A 160 -1.47 -30.30 32.70
C ASN A 160 -2.52 -30.01 33.78
N LYS A 161 -3.72 -29.52 33.41
CA LYS A 161 -4.83 -29.26 34.35
C LYS A 161 -5.81 -30.44 34.48
N ARG A 162 -5.44 -31.62 33.99
CA ARG A 162 -6.29 -32.83 33.99
C ARG A 162 -5.81 -33.94 34.94
N ASP A 163 -4.90 -33.63 35.85
CA ASP A 163 -4.49 -34.49 36.97
C ASP A 163 -4.89 -33.86 38.32
#